data_AF-K8WVA3-F1
#
_entry.id   AF-K8WVA3-F1
#
_cell.length_a   1.000
_cell.length_b   1.000
_cell.length_c   1.000
_cell.angle_alpha   90.00
_cell.angle_beta   90.00
_cell.angle_gamma   90.00
#
_symmetry.space_group_name_H-M   'P 1'
#
loop_
_entity.id
_entity.type
_entity.pdbx_description
1 polymer ?
#
loop_
_entity_poly.entity_id
_entity_poly.type
_entity_poly.pdbx_seq_one_letter_code
_entity_poly.pdbx_strand_id
1 'polypeptide(L)'
;MIGKDYGLVNKETNEKFNGQYTGTITVKIAPSGTKYAPFGGEGIQSQFGHVWIEFQGESIGWGVGDTKEIGGTENLTFIDSIAYNKSSVTNITYPIYSPMVMDNITQYISEVKSGKFTRQWGDFKLGSYNILTNNCIKFVNSILKITEYDNEIDNIDYIPPLVGLTPNDILLNIEGHKRDYETIESPLLIDITGNGIITQREGGLIYFDHDNNKMKESTGWIGTENNVFLVFDKNKNESIDNGNELFGNNTILKSGSIASNGFVALAELDDNKDNIFDKKDYAWTKLELWKDDNLNGVTDDNELSNLSSSGIQSINLNYQENSYIDLAYNIHAFESSVNWNDGNTTQIVDVYFQVNKVLIAPSLV
;
A
#
# COMPACT_ATOMS: atom_id res chain seq x y z
N MET A 1 2.30 -2.21 16.23
CA MET A 1 2.96 -1.83 14.97
C MET A 1 3.97 -0.69 15.13
N ILE A 2 4.06 -0.02 16.30
CA ILE A 2 5.24 0.78 16.70
C ILE A 2 6.54 0.05 16.36
N GLY A 3 7.43 0.70 15.59
CA GLY A 3 8.71 0.12 15.16
C GLY A 3 8.65 -0.78 13.93
N LYS A 4 7.50 -0.87 13.21
CA LYS A 4 7.41 -1.62 11.95
C LYS A 4 8.12 -0.88 10.82
N ASP A 5 8.91 -1.60 10.04
CA ASP A 5 9.30 -1.19 8.70
C ASP A 5 8.25 -1.71 7.70
N TYR A 6 7.67 -0.82 6.90
CA TYR A 6 6.75 -1.18 5.82
C TYR A 6 7.48 -1.37 4.47
N GLY A 7 8.80 -1.20 4.44
CA GLY A 7 9.61 -1.42 3.24
C GLY A 7 9.37 -0.37 2.16
N LEU A 8 9.63 -0.77 0.91
CA LEU A 8 9.36 0.01 -0.29
C LEU A 8 7.90 -0.19 -0.70
N VAL A 9 7.13 0.89 -0.71
CA VAL A 9 5.80 0.96 -1.32
C VAL A 9 5.98 0.79 -2.82
N ASN A 10 5.59 -0.37 -3.37
CA ASN A 10 5.63 -0.55 -4.81
C ASN A 10 4.63 0.41 -5.48
N LYS A 11 5.07 1.08 -6.54
CA LYS A 11 4.25 1.96 -7.39
C LYS A 11 4.38 1.61 -8.87
N GLU A 12 5.02 0.47 -9.19
CA GLU A 12 5.25 0.04 -10.57
C GLU A 12 3.94 -0.45 -11.17
N THR A 13 3.29 0.46 -11.89
CA THR A 13 2.08 0.21 -12.69
C THR A 13 2.36 0.37 -14.19
N ASN A 14 3.59 0.76 -14.55
CA ASN A 14 3.96 1.25 -15.89
C ASN A 14 5.26 0.58 -16.37
N GLU A 15 5.16 -0.22 -17.45
CA GLU A 15 6.27 -1.05 -17.98
C GLU A 15 7.58 -0.29 -18.22
N LYS A 16 7.50 1.02 -18.51
CA LYS A 16 8.67 1.86 -18.82
C LYS A 16 9.60 2.08 -17.62
N PHE A 17 9.14 1.81 -16.41
CA PHE A 17 9.83 2.15 -15.16
C PHE A 17 10.16 0.93 -14.28
N ASN A 18 9.94 -0.29 -14.79
CA ASN A 18 10.16 -1.56 -14.09
C ASN A 18 11.56 -1.63 -13.44
N GLY A 19 11.58 -1.64 -12.10
CA GLY A 19 12.77 -1.59 -11.24
C GLY A 19 13.62 -0.31 -11.27
N GLN A 20 13.22 0.75 -11.99
CA GLN A 20 14.04 1.93 -12.28
C GLN A 20 13.47 3.23 -11.69
N TYR A 21 13.48 3.31 -10.35
CA TYR A 21 13.32 4.57 -9.64
C TYR A 21 14.64 5.37 -9.57
N THR A 22 14.57 6.70 -9.65
CA THR A 22 15.73 7.61 -9.57
C THR A 22 16.14 7.92 -8.14
N GLY A 23 15.24 7.73 -7.18
CA GLY A 23 15.54 7.81 -5.74
C GLY A 23 14.40 7.29 -4.87
N THR A 24 14.56 7.44 -3.57
CA THR A 24 13.53 7.12 -2.58
C THR A 24 13.41 8.22 -1.53
N ILE A 25 12.22 8.32 -0.94
CA ILE A 25 11.94 9.11 0.25
C ILE A 25 11.34 8.19 1.32
N THR A 26 11.95 8.12 2.49
CA THR A 26 11.44 7.31 3.61
C THR A 26 10.80 8.20 4.66
N VAL A 27 9.50 8.11 4.84
CA VAL A 27 8.80 8.75 5.96
C VAL A 27 9.08 7.96 7.25
N LYS A 28 9.41 8.68 8.32
CA LYS A 28 9.72 8.14 9.65
C LYS A 28 8.76 8.71 10.67
N ILE A 29 8.12 7.84 11.47
CA ILE A 29 7.10 8.24 12.44
C ILE A 29 7.45 7.65 13.81
N ALA A 30 7.75 8.51 14.78
CA ALA A 30 7.96 8.15 16.17
C ALA A 30 6.74 8.58 17.02
N PRO A 31 6.04 7.67 17.71
CA PRO A 31 4.93 8.04 18.59
C PRO A 31 5.41 8.83 19.83
N SER A 32 4.47 9.48 20.49
CA SER A 32 4.61 9.96 21.87
C SER A 32 5.15 8.85 22.78
N GLY A 33 6.03 9.23 23.71
CA GLY A 33 6.74 8.32 24.62
C GLY A 33 8.01 7.70 24.03
N THR A 34 8.29 7.87 22.73
CA THR A 34 9.52 7.37 22.11
C THR A 34 10.74 8.02 22.74
N LYS A 35 11.73 7.20 23.12
CA LYS A 35 13.00 7.67 23.65
C LYS A 35 13.87 8.25 22.54
N TYR A 36 14.46 9.42 22.79
CA TYR A 36 15.44 10.05 21.91
C TYR A 36 16.63 10.59 22.72
N ALA A 37 17.82 10.58 22.12
CA ALA A 37 19.07 11.02 22.73
C ALA A 37 19.93 11.79 21.70
N PRO A 38 19.73 13.12 21.55
CA PRO A 38 20.34 13.89 20.43
C PRO A 38 21.88 13.97 20.51
N PHE A 39 22.46 13.81 21.70
CA PHE A 39 23.91 13.90 21.93
C PHE A 39 24.50 12.72 22.73
N GLY A 40 23.86 11.55 22.67
CA GLY A 40 24.36 10.34 23.36
C GLY A 40 24.25 10.35 24.90
N GLY A 41 23.45 11.26 25.47
CA GLY A 41 23.11 11.28 26.90
C GLY A 41 21.97 10.32 27.27
N GLU A 42 21.47 10.41 28.50
CA GLU A 42 20.28 9.64 28.92
C GLU A 42 19.05 9.99 28.07
N GLY A 43 18.40 8.97 27.50
CA GLY A 43 17.32 9.16 26.55
C GLY A 43 16.05 9.74 27.17
N ILE A 44 15.65 10.93 26.71
CA ILE A 44 14.42 11.63 27.10
C ILE A 44 13.25 11.05 26.29
N GLN A 45 12.04 11.04 26.84
CA GLN A 45 10.84 10.67 26.09
C GLN A 45 10.25 11.88 25.37
N SER A 46 10.05 11.78 24.05
CA SER A 46 9.33 12.80 23.29
C SER A 46 7.85 12.81 23.68
N GLN A 47 7.35 13.92 24.22
CA GLN A 47 5.97 14.02 24.70
C GLN A 47 4.93 14.05 23.56
N PHE A 48 5.29 14.62 22.41
CA PHE A 48 4.43 14.64 21.23
C PHE A 48 4.68 13.45 20.29
N GLY A 49 5.89 12.88 20.32
CA GLY A 49 6.40 12.10 19.20
C GLY A 49 7.03 13.01 18.15
N HIS A 50 7.41 12.46 17.00
CA HIS A 50 8.05 13.20 15.91
C HIS A 50 7.82 12.55 14.55
N VAL A 51 7.93 13.34 13.48
CA VAL A 51 7.85 12.87 12.10
C VAL A 51 8.92 13.57 11.27
N TRP A 52 9.65 12.81 10.46
CA TRP A 52 10.69 13.31 9.58
C TRP A 52 10.80 12.44 8.32
N ILE A 53 11.68 12.82 7.40
CA ILE A 53 12.02 11.99 6.24
C ILE A 53 13.49 11.59 6.25
N GLU A 54 13.82 10.49 5.58
CA GLU A 54 15.14 10.27 4.99
C GLU A 54 15.06 10.49 3.48
N PHE A 55 15.96 11.31 2.93
CA PHE A 55 16.04 11.60 1.50
C PHE A 55 17.51 11.78 1.11
N GLN A 56 17.96 11.13 0.03
CA GLN A 56 19.37 11.12 -0.42
C GLN A 56 20.39 10.78 0.70
N GLY A 57 19.98 9.97 1.69
CA GLY A 57 20.81 9.57 2.84
C GLY A 57 20.88 10.57 3.99
N GLU A 58 20.22 11.73 3.89
CA GLU A 58 20.07 12.68 4.99
C GLU A 58 18.75 12.43 5.75
N SER A 59 18.81 12.47 7.09
CA SER A 59 17.63 12.64 7.94
C SER A 59 17.22 14.12 7.89
N ILE A 60 15.92 14.42 7.71
CA ILE A 60 15.43 15.81 7.59
C ILE A 60 14.08 15.94 8.30
N GLY A 61 14.06 16.63 9.44
CA GLY A 61 12.88 16.85 10.26
C GLY A 61 12.74 18.27 10.78
N TRP A 62 11.60 18.56 11.42
CA TRP A 62 11.29 19.87 12.00
C TRP A 62 10.75 19.70 13.43
N GLY A 63 11.63 19.85 14.42
CA GLY A 63 11.38 19.61 15.84
C GLY A 63 11.35 20.90 16.67
N VAL A 64 11.61 20.83 17.98
CA VAL A 64 11.62 22.00 18.88
C VAL A 64 13.00 22.66 19.04
N GLY A 65 13.98 22.27 18.21
CA GLY A 65 15.39 22.62 18.37
C GLY A 65 16.03 21.98 19.62
N ASP A 66 17.34 22.14 19.77
CA ASP A 66 18.05 21.68 20.98
C ASP A 66 18.14 22.81 22.03
N THR A 67 18.31 24.06 21.57
CA THR A 67 18.11 25.30 22.34
C THR A 67 17.80 26.45 21.36
N LYS A 68 17.44 27.65 21.86
CA LYS A 68 17.25 28.86 21.02
C LYS A 68 18.52 29.38 20.31
N GLU A 69 19.63 28.64 20.39
CA GLU A 69 20.92 28.99 19.79
C GLU A 69 21.43 27.89 18.84
N ILE A 70 20.77 26.72 18.80
CA ILE A 70 21.01 25.64 17.85
C ILE A 70 19.65 25.03 17.45
N GLY A 71 19.17 25.19 16.21
CA GLY A 71 19.86 25.73 15.03
C GLY A 71 19.72 27.24 14.76
N GLY A 72 20.16 27.67 13.57
CA GLY A 72 20.09 29.07 13.09
C GLY A 72 18.83 29.60 12.37
N THR A 73 18.08 28.91 11.49
CA THR A 73 18.12 27.49 11.06
C THR A 73 17.81 26.50 12.17
N GLU A 74 17.27 26.94 13.30
CA GLU A 74 15.84 27.08 13.49
C GLU A 74 15.42 25.77 14.17
N ASN A 75 14.32 25.21 13.71
CA ASN A 75 13.75 23.98 14.22
C ASN A 75 14.09 22.76 13.33
N LEU A 76 14.96 22.94 12.33
CA LEU A 76 15.47 21.86 11.49
C LEU A 76 16.38 20.93 12.29
N THR A 77 16.16 19.63 12.12
CA THR A 77 16.99 18.57 12.69
C THR A 77 17.42 17.64 11.57
N PHE A 78 18.70 17.26 11.60
CA PHE A 78 19.33 16.36 10.64
C PHE A 78 19.84 15.07 11.31
N ILE A 79 19.42 14.83 12.55
CA ILE A 79 19.92 13.74 13.41
C ILE A 79 18.80 12.81 13.90
N ASP A 80 17.54 13.04 13.54
CA ASP A 80 16.40 12.31 14.08
C ASP A 80 16.54 10.77 13.94
N SER A 81 16.98 10.30 12.78
CA SER A 81 17.25 8.87 12.52
C SER A 81 18.36 8.24 13.37
N ILE A 82 19.22 9.05 13.99
CA ILE A 82 20.28 8.63 14.92
C ILE A 82 19.80 8.82 16.36
N ALA A 83 19.09 9.92 16.65
CA ALA A 83 18.66 10.31 17.97
C ALA A 83 17.49 9.47 18.50
N TYR A 84 16.51 9.14 17.67
CA TYR A 84 15.32 8.37 18.07
C TYR A 84 15.60 6.86 18.13
N ASN A 85 15.04 6.19 19.13
CA ASN A 85 15.15 4.73 19.23
C ASN A 85 14.44 4.02 18.07
N LYS A 86 15.23 3.48 17.14
CA LYS A 86 14.77 2.79 15.92
C LYS A 86 13.74 1.69 16.18
N SER A 87 13.80 0.99 17.32
CA SER A 87 12.80 -0.06 17.67
C SER A 87 11.39 0.48 17.93
N SER A 88 11.19 1.80 17.87
CA SER A 88 9.90 2.47 18.04
C SER A 88 9.56 3.42 16.89
N VAL A 89 10.43 3.52 15.87
CA VAL A 89 10.20 4.35 14.69
C VAL A 89 9.59 3.48 13.60
N THR A 90 8.40 3.86 13.15
CA THR A 90 7.78 3.26 11.97
C THR A 90 8.35 3.89 10.71
N ASN A 91 8.61 3.08 9.68
CA ASN A 91 9.25 3.50 8.43
C ASN A 91 8.34 3.15 7.25
N ILE A 92 8.18 4.08 6.29
CA ILE A 92 7.49 3.83 5.01
C ILE A 92 8.33 4.44 3.90
N THR A 93 8.86 3.63 2.97
CA THR A 93 9.71 4.12 1.88
C THR A 93 8.92 4.19 0.59
N TYR A 94 8.98 5.32 -0.11
CA TYR A 94 8.35 5.50 -1.42
C TYR A 94 9.42 5.67 -2.50
N PRO A 95 9.31 4.97 -3.65
CA PRO A 95 10.13 5.24 -4.82
C PRO A 95 9.70 6.55 -5.48
N ILE A 96 10.67 7.20 -6.13
CA ILE A 96 10.50 8.36 -6.98
C ILE A 96 11.17 8.04 -8.33
N TYR A 97 10.40 8.10 -9.41
CA TYR A 97 10.79 7.73 -10.76
C TYR A 97 11.23 8.96 -11.57
N SER A 98 10.51 10.09 -11.49
CA SER A 98 10.87 11.30 -12.22
C SER A 98 12.14 11.97 -11.67
N PRO A 99 13.16 12.20 -12.52
CA PRO A 99 14.29 13.06 -12.18
C PRO A 99 13.86 14.47 -11.76
N MET A 100 12.78 14.99 -12.35
CA MET A 100 12.30 16.36 -12.08
C MET A 100 11.69 16.47 -10.67
N VAL A 101 10.93 15.46 -10.23
CA VAL A 101 10.40 15.39 -8.86
C VAL A 101 11.55 15.28 -7.85
N MET A 102 12.58 14.47 -8.15
CA MET A 102 13.81 14.39 -7.36
C MET A 102 14.53 15.74 -7.25
N ASP A 103 14.70 16.46 -8.36
CA ASP A 103 15.34 17.78 -8.41
C ASP A 103 14.53 18.83 -7.65
N ASN A 104 13.20 18.82 -7.77
CA ASN A 104 12.31 19.76 -7.08
C ASN A 104 12.27 19.52 -5.56
N ILE A 105 12.28 18.27 -5.09
CA ILE A 105 12.45 17.94 -3.66
C ILE A 105 13.84 18.41 -3.18
N THR A 106 14.88 18.19 -3.98
CA THR A 106 16.26 18.62 -3.66
C THR A 106 16.37 20.15 -3.56
N GLN A 107 15.78 20.90 -4.51
CA GLN A 107 15.74 22.36 -4.48
C GLN A 107 14.95 22.86 -3.27
N TYR A 108 13.78 22.28 -2.99
CA TYR A 108 12.97 22.64 -1.83
C TYR A 108 13.74 22.50 -0.51
N ILE A 109 14.41 21.36 -0.31
CA ILE A 109 15.25 21.12 0.87
C ILE A 109 16.39 22.15 0.96
N SER A 110 16.98 22.55 -0.17
CA SER A 110 18.01 23.60 -0.24
C SER A 110 17.48 25.00 0.09
N GLU A 111 16.28 25.36 -0.38
CA GLU A 111 15.60 26.62 0.00
C GLU A 111 15.26 26.67 1.49
N VAL A 112 14.78 25.56 2.05
CA VAL A 112 14.51 25.41 3.48
C VAL A 112 15.80 25.53 4.31
N LYS A 113 16.87 24.82 3.94
CA LYS A 113 18.19 24.90 4.59
C LYS A 113 18.80 26.31 4.56
N SER A 114 18.56 27.06 3.48
CA SER A 114 19.08 28.42 3.30
C SER A 114 18.16 29.53 3.83
N GLY A 115 16.98 29.19 4.36
CA GLY A 115 15.99 30.15 4.86
C GLY A 115 15.29 30.96 3.77
N LYS A 116 15.49 30.63 2.49
CA LYS A 116 14.98 31.37 1.32
C LYS A 116 13.68 30.78 0.78
N PHE A 117 12.82 30.33 1.67
CA PHE A 117 11.63 29.55 1.35
C PHE A 117 10.62 30.32 0.49
N THR A 118 10.47 29.90 -0.77
CA THR A 118 9.34 30.32 -1.60
C THR A 118 8.10 29.49 -1.24
N ARG A 119 6.94 30.13 -1.01
CA ARG A 119 5.67 29.43 -0.68
C ARG A 119 5.02 28.75 -1.89
N GLN A 120 5.83 28.31 -2.86
CA GLN A 120 5.37 27.80 -4.16
C GLN A 120 4.54 26.53 -4.03
N TRP A 121 4.81 25.71 -3.00
CA TRP A 121 4.26 24.36 -2.85
C TRP A 121 3.29 24.19 -1.65
N GLY A 122 3.15 25.20 -0.79
CA GLY A 122 2.18 25.17 0.31
C GLY A 122 2.36 26.21 1.41
N ASP A 123 1.47 26.15 2.41
CA ASP A 123 1.35 27.09 3.54
C ASP A 123 2.35 26.84 4.69
N PHE A 124 3.41 26.05 4.48
CA PHE A 124 4.43 25.86 5.51
C PHE A 124 5.13 27.19 5.84
N LYS A 125 5.43 27.44 7.12
CA LYS A 125 5.96 28.73 7.58
C LYS A 125 7.27 28.53 8.30
N LEU A 126 8.36 29.02 7.72
CA LEU A 126 9.59 29.25 8.48
C LEU A 126 9.29 30.21 9.65
N GLY A 127 9.65 29.79 10.86
CA GLY A 127 9.32 30.45 12.12
C GLY A 127 9.37 29.46 13.27
N SER A 128 8.86 29.84 14.45
CA SER A 128 8.87 28.96 15.62
C SER A 128 7.96 27.74 15.44
N TYR A 129 8.40 26.59 15.98
CA TYR A 129 7.59 25.38 16.07
C TYR A 129 6.29 25.63 16.84
N ASN A 130 5.17 25.17 16.29
CA ASN A 130 3.88 25.21 16.97
C ASN A 130 3.11 23.91 16.71
N ILE A 131 2.83 23.18 17.78
CA ILE A 131 2.23 21.83 17.77
C ILE A 131 0.91 21.73 16.98
N LEU A 132 0.11 22.82 16.90
CA LEU A 132 -1.17 22.85 16.20
C LEU A 132 -1.06 23.41 14.77
N THR A 133 -0.17 24.37 14.55
CA THR A 133 -0.20 25.21 13.33
C THR A 133 1.05 25.12 12.46
N ASN A 134 2.19 24.69 13.00
CA ASN A 134 3.51 24.67 12.35
C ASN A 134 4.43 23.61 12.97
N ASN A 135 4.13 22.33 12.74
CA ASN A 135 4.76 21.17 13.39
C ASN A 135 5.48 20.26 12.39
N CYS A 136 6.09 19.17 12.89
CA CYS A 136 6.78 18.15 12.09
C CYS A 136 5.91 17.51 11.00
N ILE A 137 4.63 17.26 11.28
CA ILE A 137 3.67 16.66 10.34
C ILE A 137 3.46 17.59 9.15
N LYS A 138 3.20 18.88 9.41
CA LYS A 138 3.03 19.88 8.34
C LYS A 138 4.29 20.08 7.51
N PHE A 139 5.47 19.99 8.14
CA PHE A 139 6.74 20.04 7.43
C PHE A 139 6.88 18.87 6.45
N VAL A 140 6.71 17.63 6.92
CA VAL A 140 6.79 16.44 6.05
C VAL A 140 5.74 16.50 4.94
N ASN A 141 4.48 16.84 5.26
CA ASN A 141 3.42 16.98 4.25
C ASN A 141 3.74 18.06 3.20
N SER A 142 4.46 19.13 3.56
CA SER A 142 4.88 20.14 2.58
C SER A 142 6.00 19.70 1.64
N ILE A 143 6.75 18.64 1.99
CA ILE A 143 7.69 17.96 1.08
C ILE A 143 6.93 16.94 0.22
N LEU A 144 6.08 16.09 0.82
CA LEU A 144 5.29 15.09 0.08
C LEU A 144 4.43 15.75 -1.01
N LYS A 145 3.87 16.92 -0.73
CA LYS A 145 3.07 17.71 -1.69
C LYS A 145 3.82 18.17 -2.96
N ILE A 146 5.15 18.13 -3.00
CA ILE A 146 5.91 18.38 -4.23
C ILE A 146 5.60 17.29 -5.28
N THR A 147 5.39 16.05 -4.84
CA THR A 147 5.05 14.91 -5.70
C THR A 147 3.64 14.99 -6.32
N GLU A 148 2.78 15.87 -5.79
CA GLU A 148 1.43 16.14 -6.32
C GLU A 148 1.46 17.10 -7.51
N TYR A 149 2.34 18.11 -7.47
CA TYR A 149 2.31 19.21 -8.44
C TYR A 149 3.11 18.95 -9.72
N ASP A 150 4.06 18.03 -9.67
CA ASP A 150 5.17 17.93 -10.63
C ASP A 150 5.20 16.59 -11.37
N ASN A 151 4.03 15.95 -11.47
CA ASN A 151 3.87 14.61 -11.99
C ASN A 151 3.59 14.63 -13.49
N GLU A 152 4.59 14.33 -14.31
CA GLU A 152 4.46 14.35 -15.78
C GLU A 152 3.74 13.11 -16.35
N ILE A 153 3.64 12.01 -15.59
CA ILE A 153 3.13 10.71 -16.05
C ILE A 153 2.26 10.07 -14.95
N ASP A 154 0.96 9.99 -15.19
CA ASP A 154 -0.03 9.13 -14.50
C ASP A 154 -0.05 9.19 -12.96
N ASN A 155 0.39 10.31 -12.37
CA ASN A 155 0.56 10.48 -10.92
C ASN A 155 1.52 9.45 -10.26
N ILE A 156 2.42 8.81 -11.03
CA ILE A 156 3.27 7.72 -10.54
C ILE A 156 4.12 8.12 -9.32
N ASP A 157 4.61 9.36 -9.29
CA ASP A 157 5.42 9.83 -8.16
C ASP A 157 4.63 10.27 -6.93
N TYR A 158 3.30 10.37 -7.02
CA TYR A 158 2.48 10.91 -5.94
C TYR A 158 2.71 10.14 -4.64
N ILE A 159 2.84 10.88 -3.54
CA ILE A 159 2.86 10.35 -2.19
C ILE A 159 1.77 11.06 -1.41
N PRO A 160 0.80 10.32 -0.84
CA PRO A 160 -0.29 10.94 -0.11
C PRO A 160 0.22 11.68 1.14
N PRO A 161 -0.42 12.80 1.52
CA PRO A 161 -0.09 13.51 2.74
C PRO A 161 -0.42 12.66 3.97
N LEU A 162 0.37 12.80 5.03
CA LEU A 162 0.11 12.15 6.31
C LEU A 162 -1.13 12.76 6.95
N VAL A 163 -2.14 11.91 7.20
CA VAL A 163 -3.39 12.28 7.86
C VAL A 163 -3.25 12.06 9.37
N GLY A 164 -3.51 13.09 10.17
CA GLY A 164 -3.46 13.03 11.64
C GLY A 164 -3.03 14.36 12.28
N LEU A 165 -3.42 14.61 13.53
CA LEU A 165 -2.99 15.81 14.28
C LEU A 165 -1.72 15.54 15.10
N THR A 166 -1.49 14.29 15.48
CA THR A 166 -0.31 13.80 16.20
C THR A 166 0.38 12.65 15.45
N PRO A 167 1.66 12.34 15.74
CA PRO A 167 2.33 11.14 15.24
C PRO A 167 1.61 9.84 15.63
N ASN A 168 0.97 9.83 16.81
CA ASN A 168 0.09 8.72 17.20
C ASN A 168 -1.15 8.64 16.32
N ASP A 169 -1.77 9.77 15.95
CA ASP A 169 -2.92 9.77 15.04
C ASP A 169 -2.53 9.32 13.64
N ILE A 170 -1.33 9.68 13.15
CA ILE A 170 -0.83 9.20 11.86
C ILE A 170 -0.64 7.67 11.92
N LEU A 171 -0.02 7.16 12.99
CA LEU A 171 0.06 5.71 13.20
C LEU A 171 -1.32 5.08 13.36
N LEU A 172 -2.28 5.74 14.02
CA LEU A 172 -3.66 5.26 14.15
C LEU A 172 -4.46 5.39 12.86
N ASN A 173 -4.08 6.24 11.91
CA ASN A 173 -4.70 6.29 10.57
C ASN A 173 -4.05 5.27 9.64
N ILE A 174 -2.75 4.99 9.76
CA ILE A 174 -2.09 3.85 9.09
C ILE A 174 -2.60 2.52 9.66
N GLU A 175 -2.79 2.43 10.98
CA GLU A 175 -3.40 1.27 11.66
C GLU A 175 -4.92 1.24 11.49
N GLY A 176 -5.59 2.39 11.31
CA GLY A 176 -7.05 2.57 11.15
C GLY A 176 -7.51 2.28 9.73
N HIS A 177 -6.70 2.63 8.72
CA HIS A 177 -6.78 2.03 7.38
C HIS A 177 -6.46 0.52 7.38
N LYS A 178 -6.23 -0.10 8.55
CA LYS A 178 -6.20 -1.56 8.78
C LYS A 178 -7.15 -2.03 9.92
N ARG A 179 -7.94 -1.13 10.55
CA ARG A 179 -8.74 -1.44 11.75
C ARG A 179 -10.11 -0.75 11.83
N ASP A 180 -10.26 0.44 11.26
CA ASP A 180 -11.57 1.05 10.99
C ASP A 180 -12.24 0.43 9.75
N TYR A 181 -11.45 -0.22 8.89
CA TYR A 181 -11.91 -1.30 8.01
C TYR A 181 -11.84 -2.62 8.80
N GLU A 182 -12.83 -2.89 9.66
CA GLU A 182 -12.86 -4.10 10.52
C GLU A 182 -12.97 -5.42 9.73
N THR A 183 -13.22 -5.35 8.42
CA THR A 183 -13.10 -6.44 7.45
C THR A 183 -12.40 -5.90 6.20
N ILE A 184 -11.08 -5.99 6.17
CA ILE A 184 -10.31 -5.90 4.93
C ILE A 184 -10.49 -7.21 4.17
N GLU A 185 -10.87 -7.13 2.90
CA GLU A 185 -11.32 -8.30 2.13
C GLU A 185 -10.32 -8.62 1.03
N SER A 186 -9.93 -9.88 0.93
CA SER A 186 -8.86 -10.30 0.02
C SER A 186 -9.36 -11.14 -1.15
N PRO A 187 -8.72 -10.97 -2.31
CA PRO A 187 -8.55 -12.09 -3.23
C PRO A 187 -7.10 -12.26 -3.72
N LEU A 188 -6.81 -13.44 -4.27
CA LEU A 188 -5.61 -13.70 -5.07
C LEU A 188 -5.72 -13.02 -6.44
N LEU A 189 -4.73 -12.19 -6.75
CA LEU A 189 -4.53 -11.57 -8.06
C LEU A 189 -3.25 -12.09 -8.70
N ILE A 190 -3.33 -12.38 -10.00
CA ILE A 190 -2.20 -12.84 -10.82
C ILE A 190 -1.73 -11.69 -11.70
N ASP A 191 -0.42 -11.45 -11.69
CA ASP A 191 0.26 -10.61 -12.67
C ASP A 191 0.46 -11.42 -13.96
N ILE A 192 -0.16 -10.96 -15.06
CA ILE A 192 -0.14 -11.65 -16.36
C ILE A 192 0.90 -11.07 -17.34
N THR A 193 1.65 -10.04 -16.94
CA THR A 193 2.64 -9.38 -17.82
C THR A 193 4.05 -9.31 -17.23
N GLY A 194 4.21 -9.49 -15.92
CA GLY A 194 5.50 -9.33 -15.22
C GLY A 194 5.77 -7.91 -14.71
N ASN A 195 4.71 -7.10 -14.59
CA ASN A 195 4.78 -5.69 -14.20
C ASN A 195 4.22 -5.42 -12.79
N GLY A 196 3.96 -6.46 -12.00
CA GLY A 196 3.43 -6.35 -10.64
C GLY A 196 1.91 -6.25 -10.57
N ILE A 197 1.38 -6.26 -9.34
CA ILE A 197 -0.06 -6.08 -9.09
C ILE A 197 -0.39 -4.59 -8.89
N ILE A 198 -1.32 -4.12 -9.71
CA ILE A 198 -1.88 -2.78 -9.77
C ILE A 198 -3.26 -2.82 -9.13
N THR A 199 -3.57 -1.84 -8.29
CA THR A 199 -4.87 -1.75 -7.63
C THR A 199 -5.43 -0.32 -7.71
N GLN A 200 -6.73 -0.21 -7.45
CA GLN A 200 -7.49 1.03 -7.41
C GLN A 200 -8.03 1.28 -6.00
N ARG A 201 -8.09 2.55 -5.63
CA ARG A 201 -8.52 2.99 -4.31
C ARG A 201 -10.03 2.83 -4.16
N GLU A 202 -10.50 2.47 -2.96
CA GLU A 202 -11.91 2.69 -2.60
C GLU A 202 -12.27 4.18 -2.76
N GLY A 203 -13.42 4.44 -3.37
CA GLY A 203 -13.86 5.79 -3.69
C GLY A 203 -15.34 5.91 -4.06
N GLY A 204 -16.18 4.95 -3.63
CA GLY A 204 -17.62 4.94 -3.95
C GLY A 204 -17.98 4.59 -5.41
N LEU A 205 -17.05 4.05 -6.21
CA LEU A 205 -17.25 3.76 -7.64
C LEU A 205 -17.55 2.29 -7.95
N ILE A 206 -16.80 1.37 -7.35
CA ILE A 206 -16.87 -0.08 -7.60
C ILE A 206 -17.52 -0.74 -6.39
N TYR A 207 -18.39 -1.73 -6.62
CA TYR A 207 -19.19 -2.39 -5.59
C TYR A 207 -19.24 -3.91 -5.77
N PHE A 208 -18.84 -4.66 -4.75
CA PHE A 208 -18.79 -6.13 -4.77
C PHE A 208 -19.22 -6.71 -3.40
N ASP A 209 -19.79 -7.92 -3.39
CA ASP A 209 -20.19 -8.65 -2.18
C ASP A 209 -19.01 -9.51 -1.70
N HIS A 210 -18.14 -8.94 -0.87
CA HIS A 210 -16.88 -9.59 -0.52
C HIS A 210 -17.03 -10.72 0.52
N ASP A 211 -18.03 -10.67 1.39
CA ASP A 211 -18.20 -11.65 2.49
C ASP A 211 -19.40 -12.60 2.27
N ASN A 212 -20.04 -12.54 1.09
CA ASN A 212 -21.19 -13.36 0.69
C ASN A 212 -22.42 -13.11 1.58
N ASN A 213 -22.64 -11.85 1.98
CA ASN A 213 -23.81 -11.43 2.77
C ASN A 213 -25.02 -10.98 1.93
N LYS A 214 -24.85 -10.85 0.60
CA LYS A 214 -25.81 -10.36 -0.42
C LYS A 214 -25.99 -8.85 -0.49
N MET A 215 -25.16 -8.09 0.21
CA MET A 215 -24.98 -6.66 0.02
C MET A 215 -23.65 -6.44 -0.70
N LYS A 216 -23.61 -5.47 -1.62
CA LYS A 216 -22.35 -5.04 -2.22
C LYS A 216 -21.83 -3.81 -1.47
N GLU A 217 -20.61 -3.89 -0.96
CA GLU A 217 -19.92 -2.75 -0.35
C GLU A 217 -19.05 -2.03 -1.38
N SER A 218 -18.78 -0.73 -1.20
CA SER A 218 -17.82 -0.06 -2.08
C SER A 218 -16.41 -0.49 -1.71
N THR A 219 -15.57 -0.73 -2.72
CA THR A 219 -14.31 -1.44 -2.54
C THR A 219 -13.18 -0.82 -3.36
N GLY A 220 -11.95 -0.99 -2.89
CA GLY A 220 -10.76 -0.93 -3.74
C GLY A 220 -10.73 -2.14 -4.68
N TRP A 221 -10.01 -2.06 -5.80
CA TRP A 221 -10.19 -3.04 -6.86
C TRP A 221 -8.91 -3.34 -7.65
N ILE A 222 -8.98 -4.28 -8.59
CA ILE A 222 -7.91 -4.59 -9.53
C ILE A 222 -7.71 -3.44 -10.55
N GLY A 223 -6.49 -3.29 -11.10
CA GLY A 223 -6.23 -2.47 -12.29
C GLY A 223 -6.50 -3.22 -13.60
N THR A 224 -6.89 -2.51 -14.67
CA THR A 224 -7.37 -3.12 -15.94
C THR A 224 -6.30 -3.79 -16.79
N GLU A 225 -5.05 -3.32 -16.78
CA GLU A 225 -4.13 -3.64 -17.88
C GLU A 225 -3.39 -4.97 -17.71
N ASN A 226 -2.90 -5.25 -16.50
CA ASN A 226 -1.82 -6.23 -16.28
C ASN A 226 -2.17 -7.38 -15.33
N ASN A 227 -3.38 -7.41 -14.78
CA ASN A 227 -3.74 -8.33 -13.70
C ASN A 227 -5.11 -8.99 -13.93
N VAL A 228 -5.31 -10.14 -13.30
CA VAL A 228 -6.58 -10.87 -13.26
C VAL A 228 -6.83 -11.45 -11.87
N PHE A 229 -8.09 -11.61 -11.48
CA PHE A 229 -8.43 -12.44 -10.33
C PHE A 229 -8.31 -13.92 -10.70
N LEU A 230 -7.80 -14.75 -9.78
CA LEU A 230 -8.04 -16.19 -9.83
C LEU A 230 -9.40 -16.47 -9.19
N VAL A 231 -10.28 -17.19 -9.89
CA VAL A 231 -11.68 -17.38 -9.47
C VAL A 231 -12.16 -18.82 -9.61
N PHE A 232 -13.20 -19.17 -8.87
CA PHE A 232 -13.93 -20.43 -8.96
C PHE A 232 -15.43 -20.18 -8.83
N ASP A 233 -16.17 -20.25 -9.93
CA ASP A 233 -17.64 -20.35 -9.90
C ASP A 233 -18.04 -21.67 -9.18
N LYS A 234 -18.36 -21.54 -7.90
CA LYS A 234 -18.73 -22.67 -7.02
C LYS A 234 -20.20 -23.00 -7.19
N ASN A 235 -21.03 -22.00 -7.49
CA ASN A 235 -22.48 -22.14 -7.54
C ASN A 235 -23.01 -22.58 -8.92
N LYS A 236 -22.20 -22.38 -9.98
CA LYS A 236 -22.41 -22.70 -11.39
C LYS A 236 -23.47 -21.83 -12.07
N ASN A 237 -23.39 -20.52 -11.87
CA ASN A 237 -24.23 -19.53 -12.54
C ASN A 237 -23.54 -18.78 -13.69
N GLU A 238 -22.30 -19.15 -14.04
CA GLU A 238 -21.50 -18.53 -15.11
C GLU A 238 -21.13 -17.06 -14.78
N SER A 239 -21.06 -16.70 -13.49
CA SER A 239 -20.71 -15.37 -12.99
C SER A 239 -19.92 -15.48 -11.68
N ILE A 240 -19.09 -14.47 -11.38
CA ILE A 240 -18.41 -14.34 -10.09
C ILE A 240 -19.08 -13.20 -9.33
N ASP A 241 -20.03 -13.54 -8.47
CA ASP A 241 -20.91 -12.55 -7.83
C ASP A 241 -20.63 -12.29 -6.33
N ASN A 242 -19.79 -13.12 -5.70
CA ASN A 242 -19.45 -13.02 -4.28
C ASN A 242 -18.00 -13.47 -3.95
N GLY A 243 -17.46 -13.01 -2.83
CA GLY A 243 -16.08 -13.28 -2.41
C GLY A 243 -15.77 -14.69 -1.94
N ASN A 244 -16.77 -15.58 -1.84
CA ASN A 244 -16.51 -17.02 -1.65
C ASN A 244 -16.13 -17.72 -2.98
N GLU A 245 -16.32 -17.05 -4.12
CA GLU A 245 -15.91 -17.50 -5.46
C GLU A 245 -14.59 -16.85 -5.92
N LEU A 246 -14.12 -15.85 -5.16
CA LEU A 246 -12.73 -15.43 -5.14
C LEU A 246 -11.91 -16.32 -4.17
N PHE A 247 -10.59 -16.35 -4.35
CA PHE A 247 -9.66 -17.00 -3.41
C PHE A 247 -9.11 -15.99 -2.40
N GLY A 248 -9.62 -15.97 -1.18
CA GLY A 248 -9.27 -14.99 -0.16
C GLY A 248 -9.76 -15.33 1.23
N ASN A 249 -9.77 -14.34 2.12
CA ASN A 249 -10.20 -14.47 3.52
C ASN A 249 -11.72 -14.63 3.73
N ASN A 250 -12.53 -14.73 2.66
CA ASN A 250 -13.95 -15.09 2.70
C ASN A 250 -14.28 -16.42 1.96
N THR A 251 -13.27 -17.10 1.41
CA THR A 251 -13.49 -18.39 0.75
C THR A 251 -13.89 -19.46 1.75
N ILE A 252 -15.07 -20.06 1.56
CA ILE A 252 -15.52 -21.21 2.36
C ILE A 252 -14.79 -22.47 1.87
N LEU A 253 -14.09 -23.12 2.80
CA LEU A 253 -13.35 -24.37 2.60
C LEU A 253 -14.29 -25.59 2.62
N LYS A 254 -13.81 -26.78 2.17
CA LYS A 254 -14.52 -28.07 2.22
C LYS A 254 -14.93 -28.47 3.66
N SER A 255 -14.25 -27.94 4.67
CA SER A 255 -14.59 -28.07 6.10
C SER A 255 -15.83 -27.26 6.53
N GLY A 256 -16.25 -26.29 5.72
CA GLY A 256 -17.24 -25.27 6.10
C GLY A 256 -16.68 -24.10 6.92
N SER A 257 -15.37 -24.08 7.22
CA SER A 257 -14.71 -22.90 7.79
C SER A 257 -14.26 -21.94 6.70
N ILE A 258 -14.12 -20.65 7.04
CA ILE A 258 -13.54 -19.64 6.15
C ILE A 258 -12.01 -19.77 6.15
N ALA A 259 -11.37 -19.54 5.00
CA ALA A 259 -9.92 -19.55 4.85
C ALA A 259 -9.26 -18.35 5.57
N SER A 260 -8.02 -18.50 6.03
CA SER A 260 -7.28 -17.40 6.69
C SER A 260 -6.69 -16.37 5.71
N ASN A 261 -6.50 -16.77 4.45
CA ASN A 261 -5.91 -16.00 3.35
C ASN A 261 -6.16 -16.75 2.03
N GLY A 262 -5.93 -16.10 0.89
CA GLY A 262 -6.21 -16.66 -0.44
C GLY A 262 -5.37 -17.88 -0.80
N PHE A 263 -4.12 -17.97 -0.34
CA PHE A 263 -3.27 -19.14 -0.59
C PHE A 263 -3.75 -20.38 0.17
N VAL A 264 -4.24 -20.23 1.40
CA VAL A 264 -4.87 -21.32 2.17
C VAL A 264 -6.15 -21.80 1.50
N ALA A 265 -6.90 -20.89 0.87
CA ALA A 265 -8.07 -21.24 0.06
C ALA A 265 -7.68 -22.05 -1.19
N LEU A 266 -6.65 -21.62 -1.93
CA LEU A 266 -6.19 -22.32 -3.13
C LEU A 266 -5.53 -23.68 -2.81
N ALA A 267 -4.77 -23.77 -1.72
CA ALA A 267 -4.08 -24.99 -1.30
C ALA A 267 -5.03 -26.13 -0.89
N GLU A 268 -6.31 -25.86 -0.64
CA GLU A 268 -7.30 -26.92 -0.48
C GLU A 268 -7.58 -27.68 -1.79
N LEU A 269 -7.23 -27.10 -2.94
CA LEU A 269 -7.42 -27.68 -4.27
C LEU A 269 -6.18 -28.43 -4.80
N ASP A 270 -5.06 -28.40 -4.08
CA ASP A 270 -3.91 -29.28 -4.30
C ASP A 270 -4.25 -30.70 -3.81
N ASP A 271 -4.65 -31.56 -4.74
CA ASP A 271 -5.07 -32.93 -4.44
C ASP A 271 -3.86 -33.83 -4.15
N ASN A 272 -2.69 -33.48 -4.70
CA ASN A 272 -1.50 -34.31 -4.71
C ASN A 272 -0.50 -33.98 -3.58
N LYS A 273 -0.61 -32.77 -3.02
CA LYS A 273 0.12 -32.18 -1.89
C LYS A 273 1.60 -31.92 -2.15
N ASP A 274 1.96 -31.56 -3.38
CA ASP A 274 3.30 -31.08 -3.72
C ASP A 274 3.49 -29.57 -3.46
N ASN A 275 2.45 -28.86 -3.02
CA ASN A 275 2.40 -27.39 -2.82
C ASN A 275 2.49 -26.62 -4.15
N ILE A 276 2.08 -27.25 -5.24
CA ILE A 276 2.01 -26.66 -6.57
C ILE A 276 0.59 -26.94 -7.09
N PHE A 277 -0.17 -25.88 -7.34
CA PHE A 277 -1.44 -26.04 -8.04
C PHE A 277 -1.17 -26.09 -9.54
N ASP A 278 -1.32 -27.26 -10.15
CA ASP A 278 -1.10 -27.48 -11.58
C ASP A 278 -2.08 -28.50 -12.20
N LYS A 279 -1.86 -28.86 -13.47
CA LYS A 279 -2.68 -29.83 -14.23
C LYS A 279 -2.79 -31.24 -13.61
N LYS A 280 -2.02 -31.58 -12.57
CA LYS A 280 -2.17 -32.81 -11.78
C LYS A 280 -3.38 -32.77 -10.85
N ASP A 281 -3.88 -31.58 -10.52
CA ASP A 281 -4.98 -31.37 -9.58
C ASP A 281 -6.32 -31.31 -10.30
N TYR A 282 -7.35 -31.94 -9.72
CA TYR A 282 -8.65 -32.12 -10.38
C TYR A 282 -9.44 -30.80 -10.53
N ALA A 283 -9.08 -29.76 -9.76
CA ALA A 283 -9.68 -28.44 -9.89
C ALA A 283 -9.06 -27.58 -10.99
N TRP A 284 -7.92 -27.96 -11.57
CA TRP A 284 -7.20 -27.15 -12.58
C TRP A 284 -8.08 -26.71 -13.77
N THR A 285 -8.95 -27.60 -14.23
CA THR A 285 -9.88 -27.35 -15.35
C THR A 285 -11.23 -26.77 -14.90
N LYS A 286 -11.31 -26.19 -13.70
CA LYS A 286 -12.52 -25.58 -13.13
C LYS A 286 -12.30 -24.15 -12.65
N LEU A 287 -11.05 -23.73 -12.55
CA LEU A 287 -10.72 -22.35 -12.22
C LEU A 287 -10.68 -21.51 -13.49
N GLU A 288 -11.05 -20.26 -13.31
CA GLU A 288 -11.05 -19.26 -14.35
C GLU A 288 -10.20 -18.06 -13.91
N LEU A 289 -9.88 -17.21 -14.88
CA LEU A 289 -9.28 -15.91 -14.68
C LEU A 289 -10.34 -14.88 -15.03
N TRP A 290 -10.65 -13.99 -14.09
CA TRP A 290 -11.56 -12.87 -14.31
C TRP A 290 -10.77 -11.59 -14.51
N LYS A 291 -10.98 -10.95 -15.68
CA LYS A 291 -10.43 -9.65 -16.03
C LYS A 291 -11.59 -8.66 -16.18
N ASP A 292 -11.89 -7.94 -15.10
CA ASP A 292 -12.85 -6.82 -15.12
C ASP A 292 -12.24 -5.66 -15.93
N ASP A 293 -12.52 -5.65 -17.23
CA ASP A 293 -11.94 -4.71 -18.20
C ASP A 293 -12.58 -3.32 -18.12
N ASN A 294 -13.80 -3.26 -17.60
CA ASN A 294 -14.61 -2.04 -17.57
C ASN A 294 -14.76 -1.41 -16.17
N LEU A 295 -14.24 -2.09 -15.14
CA LEU A 295 -14.15 -1.68 -13.74
C LEU A 295 -15.50 -1.46 -13.06
N ASN A 296 -16.43 -2.38 -13.24
CA ASN A 296 -17.78 -2.27 -12.66
C ASN A 296 -18.04 -3.22 -11.47
N GLY A 297 -17.15 -4.17 -11.17
CA GLY A 297 -17.34 -5.16 -10.10
C GLY A 297 -18.45 -6.19 -10.40
N VAL A 298 -18.66 -6.50 -11.67
CA VAL A 298 -19.60 -7.49 -12.21
C VAL A 298 -18.89 -8.27 -13.32
N THR A 299 -19.08 -9.58 -13.37
CA THR A 299 -18.56 -10.37 -14.49
C THR A 299 -19.39 -10.11 -15.75
N ASP A 300 -18.79 -9.46 -16.75
CA ASP A 300 -19.42 -9.24 -18.06
C ASP A 300 -19.01 -10.29 -19.13
N ASP A 301 -19.73 -10.28 -20.26
CA ASP A 301 -19.43 -11.13 -21.43
C ASP A 301 -17.96 -10.97 -21.87
N ASN A 302 -17.25 -12.10 -21.99
CA ASN A 302 -15.83 -12.22 -22.36
C ASN A 302 -14.80 -11.85 -21.28
N GLU A 303 -15.20 -11.51 -20.05
CA GLU A 303 -14.26 -11.22 -18.96
C GLU A 303 -13.72 -12.47 -18.24
N LEU A 304 -14.39 -13.62 -18.39
CA LEU A 304 -13.91 -14.92 -17.90
C LEU A 304 -13.12 -15.68 -18.96
N SER A 305 -12.01 -16.28 -18.54
CA SER A 305 -11.23 -17.21 -19.35
C SER A 305 -10.76 -18.42 -18.54
N ASN A 306 -10.72 -19.60 -19.17
CA ASN A 306 -10.35 -20.84 -18.46
C ASN A 306 -8.86 -20.84 -18.08
N LEU A 307 -8.54 -21.09 -16.79
CA LEU A 307 -7.16 -21.14 -16.29
C LEU A 307 -6.30 -22.12 -17.11
N SER A 308 -6.85 -23.30 -17.41
CA SER A 308 -6.20 -24.35 -18.20
C SER A 308 -5.82 -23.96 -19.64
N SER A 309 -6.35 -22.84 -20.15
CA SER A 309 -6.10 -22.31 -21.50
C SER A 309 -5.34 -20.97 -21.49
N SER A 310 -5.03 -20.41 -20.32
CA SER A 310 -4.43 -19.08 -20.14
C SER A 310 -2.95 -18.96 -20.52
N GLY A 311 -2.24 -20.08 -20.64
CA GLY A 311 -0.78 -20.11 -20.77
C GLY A 311 -0.04 -20.29 -19.44
N ILE A 312 -0.72 -20.21 -18.29
CA ILE A 312 -0.14 -20.58 -16.99
C ILE A 312 0.15 -22.08 -16.96
N GLN A 313 1.31 -22.45 -16.40
CA GLN A 313 1.76 -23.83 -16.21
C GLN A 313 1.49 -24.33 -14.79
N SER A 314 1.77 -23.50 -13.78
CA SER A 314 1.61 -23.83 -12.36
C SER A 314 1.59 -22.59 -11.46
N ILE A 315 0.94 -22.71 -10.31
CA ILE A 315 0.94 -21.70 -9.24
C ILE A 315 1.58 -22.31 -7.99
N ASN A 316 2.58 -21.62 -7.41
CA ASN A 316 3.23 -22.05 -6.18
C ASN A 316 2.37 -21.68 -4.96
N LEU A 317 2.19 -22.63 -4.04
CA LEU A 317 1.39 -22.44 -2.82
C LEU A 317 2.23 -22.05 -1.60
N ASN A 318 3.56 -22.06 -1.73
CA ASN A 318 4.45 -21.51 -0.70
C ASN A 318 4.52 -19.99 -0.88
N TYR A 319 3.85 -19.25 0.00
CA TYR A 319 3.83 -17.80 0.01
C TYR A 319 4.74 -17.21 1.11
N GLN A 320 5.13 -15.94 0.94
CA GLN A 320 5.80 -15.15 1.98
C GLN A 320 4.90 -14.00 2.43
N GLU A 321 4.97 -13.63 3.71
CA GLU A 321 4.33 -12.41 4.23
C GLU A 321 5.23 -11.21 3.89
N ASN A 322 4.83 -10.42 2.90
CA ASN A 322 5.53 -9.22 2.45
C ASN A 322 4.62 -7.98 2.49
N SER A 323 3.94 -7.80 3.62
CA SER A 323 2.85 -6.84 3.81
C SER A 323 3.25 -5.35 3.64
N TYR A 324 3.10 -4.83 2.43
CA TYR A 324 3.16 -3.40 2.08
C TYR A 324 1.76 -2.82 1.77
N ILE A 325 1.68 -1.48 1.73
CA ILE A 325 0.46 -0.72 1.37
C ILE A 325 0.79 0.08 0.11
N ASP A 326 -0.06 0.01 -0.92
CA ASP A 326 0.14 0.75 -2.17
C ASP A 326 -0.46 2.17 -2.14
N LEU A 327 -0.37 2.91 -3.26
CA LEU A 327 -0.94 4.26 -3.39
C LEU A 327 -2.47 4.30 -3.38
N ALA A 328 -3.12 3.18 -3.71
CA ALA A 328 -4.55 2.96 -3.56
C ALA A 328 -4.93 2.53 -2.14
N TYR A 329 -3.97 2.51 -1.21
CA TYR A 329 -4.10 2.12 0.20
C TYR A 329 -4.57 0.68 0.41
N ASN A 330 -4.44 -0.18 -0.59
CA ASN A 330 -4.71 -1.61 -0.48
C ASN A 330 -3.45 -2.33 0.04
N ILE A 331 -3.62 -3.43 0.78
CA ILE A 331 -2.52 -4.15 1.43
C ILE A 331 -2.15 -5.39 0.62
N HIS A 332 -0.95 -5.41 0.06
CA HIS A 332 -0.39 -6.60 -0.61
C HIS A 332 0.21 -7.49 0.49
N ALA A 333 -0.55 -8.45 1.01
CA ALA A 333 -0.22 -9.08 2.29
C ALA A 333 0.72 -10.28 2.16
N PHE A 334 0.43 -11.16 1.19
CA PHE A 334 1.15 -12.40 0.93
C PHE A 334 1.44 -12.54 -0.56
N GLU A 335 2.62 -13.05 -0.93
CA GLU A 335 3.03 -13.21 -2.32
C GLU A 335 3.64 -14.58 -2.61
N SER A 336 3.46 -15.06 -3.84
CA SER A 336 4.14 -16.24 -4.40
C SER A 336 4.30 -16.10 -5.93
N SER A 337 4.69 -17.19 -6.60
CA SER A 337 5.09 -17.21 -8.01
C SER A 337 4.14 -18.00 -8.91
N VAL A 338 3.91 -17.50 -10.12
CA VAL A 338 3.20 -18.17 -11.22
C VAL A 338 4.19 -18.49 -12.33
N ASN A 339 4.25 -19.76 -12.76
CA ASN A 339 5.10 -20.18 -13.87
C ASN A 339 4.28 -20.31 -15.15
N TRP A 340 4.84 -19.89 -16.27
CA TRP A 340 4.20 -19.82 -17.58
C TRP A 340 4.77 -20.86 -18.55
N ASN A 341 3.98 -21.28 -19.53
CA ASN A 341 4.39 -22.30 -20.50
C ASN A 341 5.47 -21.83 -21.50
N ASP A 342 5.73 -20.53 -21.59
CA ASP A 342 6.84 -19.93 -22.34
C ASP A 342 8.18 -19.92 -21.56
N GLY A 343 8.14 -20.28 -20.27
CA GLY A 343 9.29 -20.29 -19.37
C GLY A 343 9.45 -19.04 -18.50
N ASN A 344 8.54 -18.06 -18.60
CA ASN A 344 8.51 -16.90 -17.72
C ASN A 344 7.95 -17.25 -16.33
N THR A 345 8.27 -16.41 -15.34
CA THR A 345 7.71 -16.46 -13.99
C THR A 345 7.24 -15.06 -13.60
N THR A 346 5.98 -14.93 -13.15
CA THR A 346 5.39 -13.68 -12.63
C THR A 346 4.90 -13.90 -11.19
N GLN A 347 4.26 -12.90 -10.60
CA GLN A 347 3.76 -12.95 -9.23
C GLN A 347 2.26 -13.27 -9.13
N ILE A 348 1.88 -13.87 -8.00
CA ILE A 348 0.51 -13.93 -7.49
C ILE A 348 0.50 -13.36 -6.08
N VAL A 349 -0.47 -12.50 -5.75
CA VAL A 349 -0.53 -11.77 -4.49
C VAL A 349 -1.93 -11.86 -3.89
N ASP A 350 -2.00 -12.13 -2.59
CA ASP A 350 -3.23 -11.97 -1.80
C ASP A 350 -3.32 -10.50 -1.35
N VAL A 351 -4.14 -9.72 -2.06
CA VAL A 351 -4.31 -8.29 -1.79
C VAL A 351 -5.58 -8.08 -1.01
N TYR A 352 -5.48 -7.36 0.09
CA TYR A 352 -6.59 -6.97 0.93
C TYR A 352 -7.03 -5.56 0.53
N PHE A 353 -8.20 -5.46 -0.09
CA PHE A 353 -8.77 -4.20 -0.52
C PHE A 353 -9.34 -3.40 0.67
N GLN A 354 -9.34 -2.07 0.53
CA GLN A 354 -10.16 -1.21 1.38
C GLN A 354 -11.64 -1.44 1.06
N VAL A 355 -12.46 -1.74 2.06
CA VAL A 355 -13.90 -1.99 1.87
C VAL A 355 -14.74 -1.12 2.77
N ASN A 356 -15.54 -0.24 2.18
CA ASN A 356 -16.43 0.68 2.85
C ASN A 356 -17.77 0.00 3.16
N LYS A 357 -17.82 -0.69 4.31
CA LYS A 357 -19.03 -1.37 4.84
C LYS A 357 -20.11 -0.41 5.39
N VAL A 358 -20.02 0.89 5.15
CA VAL A 358 -21.08 1.84 5.51
C VAL A 358 -22.28 1.62 4.58
N LEU A 359 -23.25 0.84 5.08
CA LEU A 359 -24.52 0.58 4.41
C LEU A 359 -25.22 1.90 4.04
N ILE A 360 -25.19 2.27 2.77
CA ILE A 360 -26.08 3.30 2.23
C ILE A 360 -27.48 2.71 2.28
N ALA A 361 -28.27 3.14 3.28
CA ALA A 361 -29.68 2.80 3.34
C ALA A 361 -30.35 3.24 2.02
N PRO A 362 -31.14 2.38 1.35
CA PRO A 362 -31.76 2.72 0.07
C PRO A 362 -32.86 3.77 0.30
N SER A 363 -32.48 5.05 0.19
CA SER A 363 -33.39 6.19 0.28
C SER A 363 -33.19 7.16 -0.87
N LEU A 364 -33.98 6.94 -1.92
CA LEU A 364 -34.51 7.96 -2.85
C LEU A 364 -33.50 8.78 -3.68
N VAL A 365 -33.19 8.27 -4.87
CA VAL A 365 -33.24 9.05 -6.13
C VAL A 365 -34.04 8.26 -7.15
#